data_AF-A0A918E225-F1
#
_entry.id   AF-A0A918E225-F1
#
_cell.length_a   1.000
_cell.length_b   1.000
_cell.length_c   1.000
_cell.angle_alpha   90.00
_cell.angle_beta   90.00
_cell.angle_gamma   90.00
#
_symmetry.space_group_name_H-M   'P 1'
#
loop_
_entity.id
_entity.type
_entity.pdbx_description
1 polymer ?
#
loop_
_entity_poly.entity_id
_entity_poly.type
_entity_poly.pdbx_seq_one_letter_code
_entity_poly.pdbx_strand_id
1 'polypeptide(L)'
;MRRRPFAGGRAEQVALRRATRAGGLADRMGTYDRAVPPKTKPFAFPESLLELQRAFFAAKRELSELYASLPTGTEHWPEGAQDRVNRLLERQRHLAEQIQGDEHWASVPTQDLVAARSNLKQQAR
;
A
#
# COMPACT_ATOMS: atom_id res chain seq x y z
N MET A 1 -46.20 14.75 -70.00
CA MET A 1 -47.02 13.91 -69.10
C MET A 1 -46.76 14.33 -67.67
N ARG A 2 -47.83 14.52 -66.89
CA ARG A 2 -47.90 15.21 -65.59
C ARG A 2 -48.25 14.22 -64.47
N ARG A 3 -47.71 14.52 -63.27
CA ARG A 3 -48.21 14.25 -61.90
C ARG A 3 -47.91 12.89 -61.24
N ARG A 4 -47.30 13.02 -60.04
CA ARG A 4 -47.27 12.09 -58.89
C ARG A 4 -48.70 11.59 -58.54
N PRO A 5 -48.81 10.54 -57.72
CA PRO A 5 -49.07 10.82 -56.31
C PRO A 5 -48.17 10.05 -55.33
N PHE A 6 -47.81 10.77 -54.27
CA PHE A 6 -47.52 10.21 -52.95
C PHE A 6 -48.85 9.92 -52.26
N ALA A 7 -48.96 8.76 -51.59
CA ALA A 7 -49.75 8.50 -50.38
C ALA A 7 -49.29 7.11 -49.89
N GLY A 8 -48.87 6.86 -48.66
CA GLY A 8 -49.19 7.52 -47.40
C GLY A 8 -49.66 6.42 -46.44
N GLY A 9 -48.84 6.09 -45.44
CA GLY A 9 -49.13 5.11 -44.38
C GLY A 9 -47.82 4.79 -43.64
N ARG A 10 -47.29 5.66 -42.77
CA ARG A 10 -47.73 5.87 -41.37
C ARG A 10 -48.02 4.53 -40.67
N ALA A 11 -46.99 3.78 -40.26
CA ALA A 11 -47.10 2.86 -39.12
C ALA A 11 -45.80 2.24 -38.57
N GLU A 12 -44.66 2.19 -39.27
CA GLU A 12 -43.61 1.24 -38.82
C GLU A 12 -42.21 1.76 -38.46
N GLN A 13 -41.90 3.06 -38.51
CA GLN A 13 -40.51 3.49 -38.18
C GLN A 13 -40.38 4.71 -37.25
N VAL A 14 -41.41 5.02 -36.46
CA VAL A 14 -41.33 6.08 -35.44
C VAL A 14 -41.77 5.55 -34.07
N ALA A 15 -41.07 4.52 -33.61
CA ALA A 15 -40.95 4.12 -32.22
C ALA A 15 -39.57 3.45 -32.12
N LEU A 16 -38.46 4.17 -32.03
CA LEU A 16 -37.98 4.75 -30.77
C LEU A 16 -36.79 5.71 -31.07
N ARG A 17 -36.99 6.82 -31.77
CA ARG A 17 -36.00 7.93 -31.83
C ARG A 17 -36.09 8.82 -30.58
N ARG A 18 -35.87 8.23 -29.40
CA ARG A 18 -35.60 8.94 -28.12
C ARG A 18 -34.63 8.13 -27.26
N ALA A 19 -33.49 7.76 -27.83
CA ALA A 19 -32.35 7.26 -27.07
C ALA A 19 -31.06 8.00 -27.45
N THR A 20 -31.18 9.24 -27.93
CA THR A 20 -30.06 10.17 -28.06
C THR A 20 -30.25 11.27 -27.03
N ARG A 21 -29.36 11.25 -26.02
CA ARG A 21 -29.14 12.27 -24.98
C ARG A 21 -29.76 11.98 -23.60
N ALA A 22 -29.30 10.92 -22.94
CA ALA A 22 -28.97 10.92 -21.48
C ALA A 22 -28.35 9.57 -21.05
N GLY A 23 -27.04 9.59 -20.73
CA GLY A 23 -26.31 8.53 -19.99
C GLY A 23 -25.87 7.33 -20.83
N GLY A 24 -24.63 6.85 -20.80
CA GLY A 24 -23.40 7.17 -20.09
C GLY A 24 -22.27 6.47 -20.87
N LEU A 25 -21.08 7.03 -21.02
CA LEU A 25 -19.97 6.76 -20.11
C LEU A 25 -19.63 5.27 -19.88
N ALA A 26 -20.01 4.36 -20.79
CA ALA A 26 -19.72 2.92 -20.70
C ALA A 26 -18.82 2.37 -21.82
N ASP A 27 -18.40 3.19 -22.78
CA ASP A 27 -17.61 2.74 -23.95
C ASP A 27 -16.10 3.09 -23.86
N ARG A 28 -15.62 3.40 -22.65
CA ARG A 28 -14.20 3.68 -22.33
C ARG A 28 -13.66 2.83 -21.19
N MET A 29 -14.27 1.69 -20.92
CA MET A 29 -13.70 0.69 -20.02
C MET A 29 -13.07 -0.39 -20.88
N GLY A 30 -11.88 -0.09 -21.41
CA GLY A 30 -10.93 -1.15 -21.69
C GLY A 30 -10.92 -2.03 -20.45
N THR A 31 -11.20 -3.31 -20.65
CA THR A 31 -11.11 -4.30 -19.59
C THR A 31 -9.73 -4.13 -18.97
N TYR A 32 -9.68 -3.50 -17.79
CA TYR A 32 -8.67 -3.80 -16.80
C TYR A 32 -8.95 -5.25 -16.40
N ASP A 33 -8.67 -6.16 -17.32
CA ASP A 33 -8.26 -7.50 -16.97
C ASP A 33 -7.09 -7.26 -16.04
N ARG A 34 -7.43 -7.26 -14.76
CA ARG A 34 -6.50 -7.12 -13.66
C ARG A 34 -5.69 -8.40 -13.77
N ALA A 35 -4.71 -8.39 -14.68
CA ALA A 35 -3.73 -9.44 -14.83
C ALA A 35 -3.21 -9.63 -13.42
N VAL A 36 -3.72 -10.66 -12.75
CA VAL A 36 -3.33 -10.98 -11.40
C VAL A 36 -1.86 -11.28 -11.57
N PRO A 37 -0.94 -10.42 -11.06
CA PRO A 37 0.47 -10.69 -11.25
C PRO A 37 0.70 -12.11 -10.72
N PRO A 38 1.46 -12.96 -11.45
CA PRO A 38 1.73 -14.31 -10.99
C PRO A 38 2.17 -14.20 -9.55
N LYS A 39 1.53 -14.93 -8.63
CA LYS A 39 1.81 -14.88 -7.18
C LYS A 39 3.32 -14.97 -7.01
N THR A 40 3.97 -13.82 -6.84
CA THR A 40 5.42 -13.73 -6.72
C THR A 40 5.73 -14.49 -5.46
N LYS A 41 6.60 -15.50 -5.56
CA LYS A 41 7.01 -16.27 -4.40
C LYS A 41 7.46 -15.26 -3.33
N PRO A 42 6.95 -15.33 -2.10
CA PRO A 42 7.38 -14.42 -1.05
C PRO A 42 8.89 -14.54 -0.89
N PHE A 43 9.57 -13.42 -0.66
CA PHE A 43 10.99 -13.42 -0.40
C PHE A 43 11.23 -14.26 0.86
N ALA A 44 12.08 -15.28 0.77
CA ALA A 44 12.43 -16.11 1.90
C ALA A 44 13.59 -15.43 2.64
N PHE A 45 13.32 -14.93 3.85
CA PHE A 45 14.33 -14.31 4.70
C PHE A 45 14.86 -15.31 5.72
N PRO A 46 16.15 -15.19 6.12
CA PRO A 46 16.68 -15.98 7.22
C PRO A 46 15.98 -15.58 8.53
N GLU A 47 15.82 -16.53 9.45
CA GLU A 47 15.13 -16.30 10.73
C GLU A 47 15.85 -15.21 11.55
N SER A 48 17.18 -15.13 11.48
CA SER A 48 17.96 -14.06 12.13
C SER A 48 17.52 -12.66 11.70
N LEU A 49 17.26 -12.45 10.41
CA LEU A 49 16.81 -11.15 9.89
C LEU A 49 15.35 -10.86 10.28
N LEU A 50 14.51 -11.89 10.36
CA LEU A 50 13.15 -11.78 10.90
C LEU A 50 13.16 -11.43 12.39
N GLU A 51 14.03 -12.05 13.18
CA GLU A 51 14.23 -11.75 14.60
C GLU A 51 14.71 -10.31 14.82
N LEU A 52 15.66 -9.82 14.01
CA LEU A 52 16.09 -8.42 14.04
C LEU A 52 14.93 -7.46 13.73
N GLN A 53 14.12 -7.77 12.71
CA GLN A 53 12.97 -6.94 12.35
C GLN A 53 11.87 -6.96 13.43
N ARG A 54 11.63 -8.10 14.10
CA ARG A 54 10.74 -8.22 15.26
C ARG A 54 11.26 -7.41 16.45
N ALA A 55 12.55 -7.52 16.76
CA ALA A 55 13.19 -6.75 17.82
C ALA A 55 13.10 -5.24 17.56
N PHE A 56 13.24 -4.83 16.29
CA PHE A 56 13.06 -3.43 15.89
C PHE A 56 11.61 -2.96 16.15
N PHE A 57 10.61 -3.78 15.80
CA PHE A 57 9.21 -3.45 16.09
C PHE A 57 8.90 -3.41 17.58
N ALA A 58 9.47 -4.32 18.36
CA ALA A 58 9.34 -4.31 19.82
C ALA A 58 9.92 -3.01 20.40
N ALA A 59 11.14 -2.62 20.03
CA ALA A 59 11.75 -1.38 20.48
C ALA A 59 10.96 -0.13 20.06
N LYS A 60 10.35 -0.14 18.87
CA LYS A 60 9.46 0.95 18.40
C LYS A 60 8.18 1.02 19.24
N ARG A 61 7.58 -0.13 19.57
CA ARG A 61 6.39 -0.20 20.42
C ARG A 61 6.70 0.27 21.84
N GLU A 62 7.78 -0.22 22.44
CA GLU A 62 8.28 0.21 23.75
C GLU A 62 8.48 1.74 23.81
N LEU A 63 9.08 2.33 22.77
CA LEU A 63 9.27 3.78 22.68
C LEU A 63 7.93 4.53 22.56
N SER A 64 6.99 4.00 21.78
CA SER A 64 5.64 4.58 21.63
C SER A 64 4.86 4.54 22.94
N GLU A 65 4.94 3.42 23.68
CA GLU A 65 4.32 3.25 25.00
C GLU A 65 4.96 4.21 26.02
N LEU A 66 6.27 4.36 25.98
CA LEU A 66 6.98 5.33 26.82
C LEU A 66 6.47 6.74 26.54
N TYR A 67 6.45 7.19 25.28
CA TYR A 67 5.93 8.52 24.94
C TYR A 67 4.47 8.72 25.32
N ALA A 68 3.62 7.69 25.18
CA ALA A 68 2.22 7.76 25.60
C ALA A 68 2.06 7.87 27.13
N SER A 69 3.05 7.40 27.91
CA SER A 69 3.06 7.51 29.37
C SER A 69 3.67 8.82 29.89
N LEU A 70 4.37 9.57 29.03
CA LEU A 70 5.00 10.81 29.43
C LEU A 70 3.97 11.96 29.49
N PRO A 71 4.12 12.88 30.44
CA PRO A 71 3.24 14.02 30.52
C PRO A 71 3.37 14.88 29.26
N THR A 72 2.23 15.21 28.64
CA THR A 72 2.18 16.07 27.45
C THR A 72 2.05 17.53 27.89
N GLY A 73 3.15 18.26 28.05
CA GLY A 73 3.10 19.69 28.40
C GLY A 73 4.38 20.25 29.05
N THR A 74 4.24 21.30 29.84
CA THR A 74 5.32 21.91 30.65
C THR A 74 5.64 21.14 31.93
N GLU A 75 4.95 20.03 32.18
CA GLU A 75 5.25 19.14 33.29
C GLU A 75 6.63 18.49 33.11
N HIS A 76 7.36 18.40 34.22
CA HIS A 76 8.69 17.81 34.22
C HIS A 76 8.59 16.31 33.95
N TRP A 77 9.46 15.80 33.09
CA TRP A 77 9.50 14.38 32.82
C TRP A 77 9.92 13.60 34.08
N PRO A 78 9.40 12.38 34.29
CA PRO A 78 9.85 11.52 35.38
C PRO A 78 11.37 11.31 35.33
N GLU A 79 11.99 11.15 36.50
CA GLU A 79 13.42 10.91 36.61
C GLU A 79 13.83 9.66 35.80
N GLY A 80 14.90 9.81 35.01
CA GLY A 80 15.40 8.76 34.12
C GLY A 80 14.50 8.43 32.92
N ALA A 81 13.39 9.15 32.69
CA ALA A 81 12.58 8.97 31.48
C ALA A 81 13.37 9.34 30.21
N GLN A 82 14.11 10.46 30.25
CA GLN A 82 14.96 10.89 29.15
C GLN A 82 16.04 9.84 28.82
N ASP A 83 16.67 9.25 29.83
CA ASP A 83 17.66 8.18 29.64
C ASP A 83 17.05 6.94 29.02
N ARG A 84 15.84 6.55 29.45
CA ARG A 84 15.10 5.43 28.85
C ARG A 84 14.77 5.69 27.38
N VAL A 85 14.30 6.90 27.04
CA VAL A 85 14.07 7.32 25.65
C VAL A 85 15.35 7.20 24.84
N ASN A 86 16.45 7.78 25.33
CA ASN A 86 17.74 7.75 24.65
C ASN A 86 18.21 6.32 24.39
N ARG A 87 18.16 5.43 25.39
CA ARG A 87 18.54 4.02 25.24
C ARG A 87 17.67 3.30 24.21
N LEU A 88 16.37 3.55 24.18
CA LEU A 88 15.46 2.94 23.20
C LEU A 88 15.72 3.46 21.78
N LEU A 89 16.04 4.74 21.62
CA LEU A 89 16.44 5.32 20.34
C LEU A 89 17.76 4.74 19.84
N GLU A 90 18.77 4.62 20.71
CA GLU A 90 20.04 3.97 20.40
C GLU A 90 19.85 2.51 20.00
N ARG A 91 19.01 1.76 20.75
CA ARG A 91 18.66 0.38 20.41
C ARG A 91 17.98 0.28 19.05
N GLN A 92 17.02 1.16 18.73
CA GLN A 92 16.37 1.18 17.41
C GLN A 92 17.36 1.47 16.29
N ARG A 93 18.28 2.43 16.50
CA ARG A 93 19.33 2.76 15.54
C ARG A 93 20.23 1.56 15.28
N HIS A 94 20.73 0.93 16.34
CA HIS A 94 21.60 -0.24 16.23
C HIS A 94 20.92 -1.42 15.51
N LEU A 95 19.64 -1.68 15.81
CA LEU A 95 18.86 -2.69 15.11
C LEU A 95 18.64 -2.33 13.64
N ALA A 96 18.40 -1.06 13.32
CA ALA A 96 18.27 -0.61 11.94
C ALA A 96 19.59 -0.77 11.17
N GLU A 97 20.73 -0.46 11.79
CA GLU A 97 22.06 -0.64 11.20
C GLU A 97 22.34 -2.12 10.92
N GLN A 98 22.05 -3.03 11.87
CA GLN A 98 22.18 -4.47 11.66
C GLN A 98 21.27 -4.99 10.55
N ILE A 99 20.00 -4.57 10.54
CA ILE A 99 19.07 -4.95 9.46
C ILE A 99 19.62 -4.44 8.14
N GLN A 100 20.06 -3.19 8.01
CA GLN A 100 20.54 -2.64 6.75
C GLN A 100 21.86 -3.26 6.27
N GLY A 101 22.74 -3.64 7.19
CA GLY A 101 24.03 -4.26 6.92
C GLY A 101 24.00 -5.77 6.73
N ASP A 102 22.83 -6.41 6.87
CA ASP A 102 22.69 -7.87 6.72
C ASP A 102 23.09 -8.32 5.31
N GLU A 103 23.94 -9.34 5.22
CA GLU A 103 24.49 -9.85 3.96
C GLU A 103 23.42 -10.39 3.01
N HIS A 104 22.25 -10.77 3.53
CA HIS A 104 21.14 -11.26 2.72
C HIS A 104 20.67 -10.21 1.70
N TRP A 105 20.82 -8.91 1.99
CA TRP A 105 20.47 -7.86 1.03
C TRP A 105 21.33 -7.87 -0.23
N ALA A 106 22.56 -8.39 -0.17
CA ALA A 106 23.41 -8.53 -1.34
C ALA A 106 22.87 -9.57 -2.34
N SER A 107 22.03 -10.50 -1.88
CA SER A 107 21.38 -11.51 -2.72
C SER A 107 20.10 -11.01 -3.41
N VAL A 108 19.57 -9.86 -2.97
CA VAL A 108 18.34 -9.28 -3.51
C VAL A 108 18.67 -8.32 -4.65
N PRO A 109 18.07 -8.47 -5.84
CA PRO A 109 18.24 -7.51 -6.93
C PRO A 109 17.86 -6.09 -6.49
N THR A 110 18.65 -5.08 -6.89
CA THR A 110 18.44 -3.68 -6.48
C THR A 110 17.01 -3.18 -6.74
N GLN A 111 16.43 -3.57 -7.88
CA GLN A 111 15.05 -3.23 -8.28
C GLN A 111 13.97 -3.81 -7.34
N ASP A 112 14.30 -4.88 -6.61
CA ASP A 112 13.38 -5.61 -5.75
C ASP A 112 13.59 -5.29 -4.26
N LEU A 113 14.63 -4.53 -3.89
CA LEU A 113 14.95 -4.20 -2.50
C LEU A 113 13.79 -3.55 -1.74
N VAL A 114 13.01 -2.70 -2.40
CA VAL A 114 11.84 -2.05 -1.78
C VAL A 114 10.74 -3.06 -1.48
N ALA A 115 10.47 -3.97 -2.42
CA ALA A 115 9.50 -5.04 -2.25
C ALA A 115 9.94 -6.03 -1.17
N ALA A 116 11.22 -6.42 -1.18
CA ALA A 116 11.83 -7.30 -0.18
C ALA A 116 11.75 -6.70 1.23
N ARG A 117 12.14 -5.44 1.42
CA ARG A 117 12.01 -4.74 2.72
C ARG A 117 10.56 -4.66 3.20
N SER A 118 9.63 -4.44 2.27
CA SER A 118 8.20 -4.40 2.59
C SER A 118 7.70 -5.78 3.02
N ASN A 119 8.15 -6.83 2.35
CA ASN A 119 7.80 -8.21 2.65
C ASN A 119 8.41 -8.69 3.98
N LEU A 120 9.66 -8.33 4.28
CA LEU A 120 10.30 -8.59 5.58
C LEU A 120 9.47 -8.01 6.74
N LYS A 121 9.02 -6.75 6.59
CA LYS A 121 8.16 -6.10 7.58
C LYS A 121 6.80 -6.79 7.74
N GLN A 122 6.26 -7.39 6.69
CA GLN A 122 4.99 -8.13 6.76
C GLN A 122 5.16 -9.48 7.46
N GLN A 123 6.27 -10.18 7.23
CA GLN A 123 6.57 -11.48 7.85
C GLN A 123 6.99 -11.38 9.32
N ALA A 124 7.57 -10.24 9.72
CA ALA A 124 8.05 -9.99 11.07
C ALA A 124 7.02 -9.32 12.00
N ARG A 125 5.77 -9.13 11.55
CA ARG A 125 4.66 -8.63 12.37
C ARG A 125 4.04 -9.74 13.21
#